data_AF-A0A1G7J542-F1
#
_entry.id   AF-A0A1G7J542-F1
#
_cell.length_a   1.000
_cell.length_b   1.000
_cell.length_c   1.000
_cell.angle_alpha   90.00
_cell.angle_beta   90.00
_cell.angle_gamma   90.00
#
_symmetry.space_group_name_H-M   'P 1'
#
loop_
_entity.id
_entity.type
_entity.pdbx_description
1 polymer ?
#
loop_
_entity_poly.entity_id
_entity_poly.type
_entity_poly.pdbx_seq_one_letter_code
_entity_poly.pdbx_strand_id
1 'polypeptide(L)'
;MPTISARLSEDEQAELERVAELLDDDRSTTIRKALEEGLSELRIREAVGRYQQGDVAVTEASRIAGLSVAEWLEVARERNLTTQLSAADLRRDADDAREL
;
A
#
# COMPACT_ATOMS: atom_id res chain seq x y z
N MET A 1 -4.06 12.42 21.63
CA MET A 1 -3.75 11.37 20.64
C MET A 1 -3.23 10.14 21.38
N PRO A 2 -3.51 8.92 20.90
CA PRO A 2 -2.88 7.72 21.46
C PRO A 2 -1.36 7.83 21.30
N THR A 3 -0.62 7.32 22.29
CA THR A 3 0.85 7.29 22.29
C THR A 3 1.33 5.86 22.07
N ILE A 4 2.36 5.70 21.27
CA ILE A 4 3.07 4.42 21.10
C ILE A 4 4.49 4.57 21.67
N SER A 5 5.02 3.51 22.27
CA SER A 5 6.43 3.42 22.66
C SER A 5 7.08 2.22 21.99
N ALA A 6 8.23 2.45 21.36
CA ALA A 6 9.02 1.42 20.70
C ALA A 6 10.47 1.53 21.18
N ARG A 7 11.15 0.39 21.28
CA ARG A 7 12.59 0.35 21.57
C ARG A 7 13.34 0.41 20.24
N LEU A 8 14.27 1.34 20.13
CA LEU A 8 15.15 1.51 18.99
C LEU A 8 16.58 1.23 19.44
N SER A 9 17.37 0.62 18.56
CA SER A 9 18.82 0.61 18.64
C SER A 9 19.40 2.01 18.43
N GLU A 10 20.66 2.21 18.80
CA GLU A 10 21.36 3.48 18.57
C GLU A 10 21.42 3.82 17.07
N ASP A 11 21.61 2.82 16.20
CA ASP A 11 21.65 3.00 14.75
C ASP A 11 20.29 3.44 14.18
N GLU A 12 19.18 2.82 14.63
CA GLU A 12 17.83 3.21 14.21
C GLU A 12 17.48 4.63 14.68
N GLN A 13 17.90 5.01 15.89
CA GLN A 13 17.71 6.36 16.39
C GLN A 13 18.51 7.38 15.56
N ALA A 14 19.77 7.08 15.25
CA ALA A 14 20.62 7.96 14.46
C ALA A 14 20.13 8.10 13.01
N GLU A 15 19.56 7.04 12.41
CA GLU A 15 18.89 7.12 11.11
C GLU A 15 17.66 8.03 11.17
N LEU A 16 16.82 7.88 12.18
CA LEU A 16 15.63 8.73 12.36
C LEU A 16 16.00 10.21 12.49
N GLU A 17 17.07 10.52 13.23
CA GLU A 17 17.59 11.89 13.38
C GLU A 17 18.10 12.45 12.04
N ARG A 18 18.84 11.65 11.26
CA ARG A 18 19.30 12.05 9.91
C ARG A 18 18.13 12.32 8.96
N VAL A 19 17.08 11.49 8.99
CA VAL A 19 15.89 11.70 8.15
C VAL A 19 15.13 12.95 8.60
N ALA A 20 15.00 13.20 9.90
CA ALA A 20 14.36 14.40 10.42
C ALA A 20 15.09 15.68 9.97
N GLU A 21 16.42 15.69 10.01
CA GLU A 21 17.24 16.77 9.48
C GLU A 21 17.08 16.94 7.96
N LEU A 22 17.07 15.84 7.20
CA LEU A 22 16.89 15.87 5.75
C LEU A 22 15.54 16.47 5.32
N LEU A 23 14.49 16.20 6.09
CA LEU A 23 13.13 16.66 5.81
C LEU A 23 12.80 18.02 6.44
N ASP A 24 13.71 18.61 7.23
CA ASP A 24 13.49 19.80 8.05
C ASP A 24 12.26 19.65 8.99
N ASP A 25 12.11 18.45 9.56
CA ASP A 25 10.99 18.07 10.43
C ASP A 25 11.45 17.80 11.87
N ASP A 26 10.52 17.87 12.83
CA ASP A 26 10.75 17.31 14.16
C ASP A 26 10.67 15.77 14.17
N ARG A 27 11.29 15.16 15.19
CA ARG A 27 11.32 13.69 15.35
C ARG A 27 9.93 13.06 15.34
N SER A 28 8.94 13.67 16.00
CA SER A 28 7.59 13.08 16.10
C SER A 28 6.85 13.14 14.77
N THR A 29 7.06 14.21 14.00
CA THR A 29 6.54 14.34 12.64
C THR A 29 7.19 13.33 11.70
N THR A 30 8.51 13.18 11.77
CA THR A 30 9.26 12.19 10.99
C THR A 30 8.81 10.76 11.30
N ILE A 31 8.66 10.39 12.58
CA ILE A 31 8.17 9.07 12.98
C ILE A 31 6.78 8.80 12.41
N ARG A 32 5.85 9.77 12.46
CA ARG A 32 4.50 9.59 11.93
C ARG A 32 4.51 9.38 10.42
N LYS A 33 5.25 10.21 9.67
CA LYS A 33 5.39 10.05 8.22
C LYS A 33 5.94 8.68 7.86
N ALA A 34 7.04 8.28 8.50
CA ALA A 34 7.65 6.96 8.29
C ALA A 34 6.70 5.81 8.64
N LEU A 35 5.90 5.94 9.70
CA LEU A 35 4.90 4.95 10.08
C LEU A 35 3.77 4.86 9.04
N GLU A 36 3.24 5.99 8.58
CA GLU A 36 2.17 6.04 7.57
C GLU A 36 2.64 5.42 6.24
N GLU A 37 3.83 5.80 5.77
CA GLU A 37 4.46 5.23 4.57
C GLU A 37 4.75 3.73 4.73
N GLY A 38 5.32 3.33 5.87
CA GLY A 38 5.63 1.93 6.17
C GLY A 38 4.39 1.05 6.24
N LEU A 39 3.30 1.53 6.85
CA LEU A 39 2.02 0.80 6.89
C LEU A 39 1.39 0.67 5.50
N SER A 40 1.47 1.72 4.67
CA SER A 40 1.00 1.66 3.28
C SER A 40 1.77 0.61 2.48
N GLU A 41 3.10 0.64 2.53
CA GLU A 41 3.94 -0.30 1.79
C GLU A 41 3.77 -1.75 2.28
N LEU A 42 3.60 -1.98 3.58
CA LEU A 42 3.32 -3.31 4.13
C LEU A 42 2.02 -3.89 3.55
N ARG A 43 0.97 -3.07 3.45
CA ARG A 43 -0.32 -3.48 2.87
C ARG A 43 -0.21 -3.81 1.40
N ILE A 44 0.50 -2.98 0.63
CA ILE A 44 0.74 -3.23 -0.80
C ILE A 44 1.51 -4.54 -0.99
N ARG A 45 2.58 -4.77 -0.22
CA ARG A 45 3.39 -5.99 -0.31
C ARG A 45 2.58 -7.25 -0.03
N GLU A 46 1.73 -7.22 1.01
CA GLU A 46 0.84 -8.34 1.33
C GLU A 46 -0.19 -8.58 0.21
N ALA A 47 -0.82 -7.52 -0.30
CA ALA A 47 -1.78 -7.62 -1.41
C ALA A 47 -1.13 -8.23 -2.66
N VAL A 48 0.09 -7.80 -3.00
CA VAL A 48 0.86 -8.34 -4.14
C VAL A 48 1.14 -9.82 -3.94
N GLY A 49 1.62 -10.22 -2.76
CA GLY A 49 1.95 -11.61 -2.46
C GLY A 49 0.74 -12.54 -2.59
N ARG A 50 -0.42 -12.14 -2.05
CA ARG A 50 -1.67 -12.92 -2.17
C ARG A 50 -2.21 -12.95 -3.58
N TYR A 51 -2.17 -11.81 -4.27
CA TYR A 51 -2.65 -11.74 -5.65
C TYR A 51 -1.79 -12.60 -6.59
N GLN A 52 -0.47 -12.64 -6.41
CA GLN A 52 0.43 -13.51 -7.18
C GLN A 52 0.14 -15.00 -6.98
N GLN A 53 -0.27 -15.39 -5.77
CA GLN A 53 -0.64 -16.77 -5.44
C GLN A 53 -2.01 -17.18 -5.97
N GLY A 54 -2.82 -16.22 -6.45
CA GLY A 54 -4.21 -16.47 -6.86
C GLY A 54 -5.20 -16.49 -5.70
N ASP A 55 -4.78 -16.09 -4.49
CA ASP A 55 -5.62 -16.15 -3.29
C ASP A 55 -6.72 -15.08 -3.26
N VAL A 56 -6.50 -13.98 -3.99
CA VAL A 56 -7.39 -12.82 -4.02
C VAL A 56 -7.55 -12.28 -5.43
N ALA A 57 -8.76 -11.83 -5.76
CA ALA A 57 -9.06 -11.11 -7.00
C ALA A 57 -8.69 -9.62 -6.89
N VAL A 58 -8.77 -8.89 -8.00
CA VAL A 58 -8.40 -7.46 -8.12
C VAL A 58 -9.05 -6.58 -7.04
N THR A 59 -10.36 -6.71 -6.84
CA THR A 59 -11.11 -5.91 -5.85
C THR A 59 -10.68 -6.16 -4.41
N GLU A 60 -10.36 -7.42 -4.08
CA GLU A 60 -9.92 -7.78 -2.74
C GLU A 60 -8.47 -7.34 -2.50
N ALA A 61 -7.60 -7.47 -3.50
CA ALA A 61 -6.24 -6.99 -3.44
C ALA A 61 -6.17 -5.46 -3.26
N SER A 62 -7.02 -4.70 -3.97
CA SER A 62 -7.10 -3.25 -3.81
C SER A 62 -7.54 -2.87 -2.38
N ARG A 63 -8.52 -3.58 -1.82
CA ARG A 63 -8.97 -3.38 -0.44
C ARG A 63 -7.88 -3.66 0.59
N ILE A 64 -7.11 -4.75 0.42
CA ILE A 64 -5.97 -5.07 1.29
C ILE A 64 -4.94 -3.95 1.21
N ALA A 65 -4.56 -3.54 0.00
CA ALA A 65 -3.61 -2.45 -0.24
C ALA A 65 -4.10 -1.09 0.29
N GLY A 66 -5.41 -0.92 0.51
CA GLY A 66 -5.99 0.37 0.91
C GLY A 66 -6.11 1.34 -0.26
N LEU A 67 -6.27 0.82 -1.47
CA LEU A 67 -6.32 1.54 -2.73
C LEU A 67 -7.68 1.34 -3.41
N SER A 68 -8.05 2.27 -4.29
CA SER A 68 -9.09 2.02 -5.28
C SER A 68 -8.66 0.92 -6.25
N VAL A 69 -9.63 0.34 -6.96
CA VAL A 69 -9.35 -0.66 -8.01
C VAL A 69 -8.41 -0.09 -9.08
N ALA A 70 -8.60 1.18 -9.46
CA ALA A 70 -7.76 1.84 -10.46
C ALA A 70 -6.30 1.96 -10.00
N GLU A 71 -6.06 2.49 -8.79
CA GLU A 71 -4.71 2.61 -8.21
C GLU A 71 -4.05 1.24 -8.03
N TRP A 72 -4.81 0.22 -7.64
CA TRP A 72 -4.30 -1.14 -7.57
C TRP A 72 -3.86 -1.69 -8.94
N LEU A 73 -4.61 -1.43 -10.01
CA LEU A 73 -4.23 -1.85 -11.35
C LEU A 73 -2.93 -1.16 -11.84
N GLU A 74 -2.65 0.06 -11.38
CA GLU A 74 -1.37 0.73 -11.62
C GLU A 74 -0.22 0.03 -10.88
N VAL A 75 -0.42 -0.25 -9.59
CA VAL A 75 0.50 -1.05 -8.77
C VAL A 75 0.79 -2.42 -9.40
N ALA A 76 -0.24 -3.11 -9.88
CA ALA A 76 -0.13 -4.41 -10.51
C ALA A 76 0.68 -4.32 -11.82
N ARG A 77 0.45 -3.28 -12.64
CA ARG A 77 1.21 -3.01 -13.86
C ARG A 77 2.68 -2.75 -13.55
N GLU A 78 2.98 -1.85 -12.61
CA GLU A 78 4.36 -1.51 -12.21
C GLU A 78 5.13 -2.73 -11.69
N ARG A 79 4.44 -3.63 -11.01
CA ARG A 79 5.01 -4.89 -10.49
C ARG A 79 4.91 -6.07 -11.47
N ASN A 80 4.53 -5.83 -12.73
CA ASN A 80 4.39 -6.84 -13.79
C ASN A 80 3.51 -8.04 -13.38
N LEU A 81 2.45 -7.77 -12.62
CA LEU A 81 1.49 -8.80 -12.24
C LEU A 81 0.55 -9.06 -13.42
N THR A 82 0.44 -10.32 -13.82
CA THR A 82 -0.54 -10.71 -14.83
C THR A 82 -1.93 -10.35 -14.32
N THR A 83 -2.71 -9.66 -15.14
CA THR A 83 -4.12 -9.41 -14.82
C THR A 83 -4.83 -10.77 -14.74
N GLN A 84 -5.54 -11.00 -13.64
CA GLN A 84 -6.45 -12.13 -13.47
C GLN A 84 -7.84 -11.81 -14.03
N LEU A 85 -8.01 -10.65 -14.68
CA LEU A 85 -9.28 -10.24 -15.26
C LEU A 85 -9.43 -10.85 -16.65
N SER A 86 -10.53 -11.56 -16.84
CA SER A 86 -10.95 -11.99 -18.17
C SER A 86 -11.69 -10.86 -18.89
N ALA A 87 -11.78 -10.95 -20.22
CA ALA A 87 -12.60 -10.04 -21.01
C ALA A 87 -14.09 -10.09 -20.63
N ALA A 88 -14.56 -11.19 -20.03
CA ALA A 88 -15.94 -11.30 -19.56
C ALA A 88 -16.15 -10.49 -18.27
N ASP A 89 -15.17 -10.48 -17.37
CA ASP A 89 -15.20 -9.70 -16.13
C ASP A 89 -15.26 -8.20 -16.47
N LEU A 90 -14.39 -7.73 -17.36
CA LEU A 90 -14.39 -6.34 -17.79
C LEU A 90 -15.69 -5.90 -18.48
N ARG A 91 -16.33 -6.79 -19.25
CA ARG A 91 -17.62 -6.47 -19.88
C ARG A 91 -18.72 -6.32 -18.83
N ARG A 92 -18.74 -7.23 -17.85
CA ARG A 92 -19.71 -7.18 -16.75
C ARG A 92 -19.56 -5.90 -15.95
N ASP A 93 -18.33 -5.55 -15.55
CA ASP A 93 -18.05 -4.32 -14.81
C ASP A 93 -18.53 -3.08 -15.59
N ALA A 94 -18.34 -3.07 -16.91
CA ALA A 94 -18.78 -1.98 -17.78
C ALA A 94 -20.31 -1.92 -17.96
N ASP A 95 -20.99 -3.05 -17.97
CA ASP A 95 -22.45 -3.11 -18.06
C ASP A 95 -23.08 -2.68 -16.72
N ASP A 96 -22.58 -3.18 -15.58
CA ASP A 96 -23.02 -2.80 -14.24
C ASP A 96 -22.88 -1.28 -14.01
N ALA A 97 -21.77 -0.69 -14.46
CA ALA A 97 -21.53 0.74 -14.35
C ALA A 97 -22.50 1.62 -15.16
N ARG A 98 -23.15 1.09 -16.20
CA ARG A 98 -24.17 1.83 -16.98
C ARG A 98 -25.54 1.85 -16.31
N GLU A 99 -25.79 0.96 -15.35
CA GLU A 99 -27.06 0.84 -14.64
C GLU A 99 -27.11 1.66 -13.34
N LEU A 100 -26.00 2.30 -12.96
CA LEU A 100 -25.88 3.25 -11.85
C LEU A 100 -26.41 4.64 -12.21
#